data_AF-A0A098BQ89-F1
#
_entry.id   AF-A0A098BQ89-F1
#
_cell.length_a   1.000
_cell.length_b   1.000
_cell.length_c   1.000
_cell.angle_alpha   90.00
_cell.angle_beta   90.00
_cell.angle_gamma   90.00
#
_symmetry.space_group_name_H-M   'P 1'
#
loop_
_entity.id
_entity.type
_entity.pdbx_description
1 polymer ?
#
loop_
_entity_poly.entity_id
_entity_poly.type
_entity_poly.pdbx_seq_one_letter_code
_entity_poly.pdbx_strand_id
1 'polypeptide(L)'
;MSRPGRSHRRPWLGPAVAAAVVGWGAVLPATRIGPRGRAVLSATVGTAAVFAARAAGVERGMLGLDPRHLVSGARWGLAAAAVPLAAYAGMLAVPSLRARLVDEARAEREDFYEWVGLHIPFGTVAAEELLFRSVLTALLGPGTAGSGLHAAAFGLWHVQPARDAGHHVLGTVLVTGLSAVVFDRLRRRSGSVLAPALLHLALNVGGAVAVRLAGLPAEDDDAARRS
;
A
#
# COMPACT_ATOMS: atom_id res chain seq x y z
N MET A 1 -33.53 -23.58 21.80
CA MET A 1 -32.55 -23.32 20.71
C MET A 1 -32.57 -21.84 20.36
N SER A 2 -31.68 -21.06 20.96
CA SER A 2 -31.60 -19.61 20.74
C SER A 2 -30.76 -19.33 19.49
N ARG A 3 -31.35 -18.63 18.50
CA ARG A 3 -30.62 -18.12 17.34
C ARG A 3 -29.51 -17.17 17.83
N PRO A 4 -28.25 -17.31 17.38
CA PRO A 4 -27.22 -16.34 17.71
C PRO A 4 -27.62 -14.97 17.14
N GLY A 5 -27.62 -13.97 18.01
CA GLY A 5 -28.01 -12.61 17.68
C GLY A 5 -27.18 -12.09 16.51
N ARG A 6 -27.86 -11.63 15.45
CA ARG A 6 -27.23 -10.81 14.41
C ARG A 6 -26.65 -9.57 15.10
N SER A 7 -25.34 -9.52 15.30
CA SER A 7 -24.68 -8.30 15.72
C SER A 7 -25.14 -7.18 14.79
N HIS A 8 -25.76 -6.15 15.36
CA HIS A 8 -26.17 -4.95 14.62
C HIS A 8 -24.91 -4.23 14.16
N ARG A 9 -24.33 -4.67 13.05
CA ARG A 9 -23.28 -3.93 12.36
C ARG A 9 -23.90 -2.60 11.95
N ARG A 10 -23.41 -1.52 12.55
CA ARG A 10 -23.86 -0.15 12.26
C ARG A 10 -23.49 0.14 10.79
N PRO A 11 -24.45 0.25 9.86
CA PRO A 11 -24.15 0.34 8.43
C PRO A 11 -23.40 1.62 8.06
N TRP A 12 -23.48 2.66 8.91
CA TRP A 12 -22.80 3.94 8.73
C TRP A 12 -21.33 3.93 9.18
N LEU A 13 -20.89 2.94 9.97
CA LEU A 13 -19.55 2.94 10.55
C LEU A 13 -18.46 2.79 9.48
N GLY A 14 -18.66 1.92 8.49
CA GLY A 14 -17.73 1.76 7.37
C GLY A 14 -17.54 3.04 6.56
N PRO A 15 -18.62 3.68 6.06
CA PRO A 15 -18.53 4.99 5.40
C PRO A 15 -17.90 6.10 6.25
N ALA A 16 -18.23 6.17 7.55
CA ALA A 16 -17.63 7.16 8.45
C ALA A 16 -16.12 6.96 8.61
N VAL A 17 -15.67 5.71 8.77
CA VAL A 17 -14.25 5.38 8.84
C VAL A 17 -13.56 5.64 7.50
N ALA A 18 -14.20 5.35 6.37
CA ALA A 18 -13.67 5.69 5.05
C ALA A 18 -13.39 7.19 4.92
N ALA A 19 -14.36 8.02 5.30
CA ALA A 19 -14.22 9.47 5.26
C ALA A 19 -13.11 9.97 6.21
N ALA A 20 -13.04 9.40 7.42
CA ALA A 20 -11.99 9.75 8.38
C ALA A 20 -10.60 9.37 7.88
N VAL A 21 -10.43 8.20 7.26
CA VAL A 21 -9.18 7.77 6.64
C VAL A 21 -8.81 8.71 5.49
N VAL A 22 -9.71 9.00 4.56
CA VAL A 22 -9.44 9.95 3.46
C VAL A 22 -9.03 11.34 4.00
N GLY A 23 -9.75 11.85 4.99
CA GLY A 23 -9.42 13.13 5.62
C GLY A 23 -8.05 13.12 6.30
N TRP A 24 -7.70 12.02 6.97
CA TRP A 24 -6.38 11.85 7.58
C TRP A 24 -5.25 11.91 6.55
N GLY A 25 -5.40 11.19 5.43
CA GLY A 25 -4.41 11.19 4.34
C GLY A 25 -4.22 12.57 3.69
N ALA A 26 -5.26 13.40 3.66
CA ALA A 26 -5.18 14.77 3.16
C ALA A 26 -4.48 15.73 4.14
N VAL A 27 -4.63 15.52 5.45
CA VAL A 27 -4.09 16.43 6.48
C VAL A 27 -2.65 16.10 6.86
N LEU A 28 -2.30 14.81 6.92
CA LEU A 28 -0.98 14.36 7.39
C LEU A 28 0.21 15.01 6.64
N PRO A 29 0.19 15.14 5.30
CA PRO A 29 1.28 15.79 4.55
C PRO A 29 1.46 17.27 4.89
N ALA A 30 0.40 17.96 5.30
CA ALA A 30 0.44 19.39 5.67
C ALA A 30 1.00 19.63 7.08
N THR A 31 1.25 18.58 7.85
CA THR A 31 1.86 18.71 9.18
C THR A 31 3.36 19.01 9.08
N ARG A 32 3.92 19.74 10.06
CA ARG A 32 5.38 20.03 10.12
C ARG A 32 6.21 18.83 10.60
N ILE A 33 5.64 17.62 10.60
CA ILE A 33 6.28 16.41 11.12
C ILE A 33 7.27 15.91 10.07
N GLY A 34 8.50 15.60 10.49
CA GLY A 34 9.52 15.00 9.61
C GLY A 34 9.14 13.58 9.12
N PRO A 35 9.85 13.02 8.13
CA PRO A 35 9.56 11.70 7.55
C PRO A 35 9.44 10.58 8.59
N ARG A 36 10.38 10.51 9.54
CA ARG A 36 10.38 9.53 10.64
C ARG A 36 9.12 9.63 11.50
N GLY A 37 8.75 10.83 11.90
CA GLY A 37 7.56 11.07 12.72
C GLY A 37 6.28 10.72 11.97
N ARG A 38 6.20 11.03 10.67
CA ARG A 38 5.08 10.62 9.81
C ARG A 38 4.97 9.10 9.68
N ALA A 39 6.09 8.40 9.53
CA ALA A 39 6.11 6.95 9.47
C ALA A 39 5.62 6.31 10.78
N VAL A 40 6.15 6.74 11.93
CA VAL A 40 5.71 6.27 13.25
C VAL A 40 4.23 6.55 13.47
N LEU A 41 3.78 7.76 13.16
CA LEU A 41 2.39 8.16 13.33
C LEU A 41 1.45 7.34 12.45
N SER A 42 1.80 7.10 11.19
CA SER A 42 1.00 6.28 10.27
C SER A 42 0.91 4.82 10.74
N ALA A 43 2.04 4.23 11.13
CA ALA A 43 2.07 2.88 11.70
C ALA A 43 1.23 2.77 12.98
N THR A 44 1.30 3.80 13.84
CA THR A 44 0.49 3.90 15.07
C THR A 44 -0.99 3.97 14.76
N VAL A 45 -1.41 4.83 13.82
CA VAL A 45 -2.82 5.00 13.42
C VAL A 45 -3.38 3.70 12.85
N GLY A 46 -2.67 3.04 11.93
CA GLY A 46 -3.11 1.76 11.36
C GLY A 46 -3.25 0.66 12.42
N THR A 47 -2.28 0.57 13.33
CA THR A 47 -2.30 -0.39 14.43
C THR A 47 -3.41 -0.09 15.43
N ALA A 48 -3.61 1.17 15.82
CA ALA A 48 -4.67 1.61 16.72
C ALA A 48 -6.06 1.34 16.13
N ALA A 49 -6.25 1.55 14.82
CA ALA A 49 -7.51 1.24 14.14
C ALA A 49 -7.85 -0.26 14.24
N VAL A 50 -6.86 -1.14 14.09
CA VAL A 50 -7.04 -2.59 14.28
C VAL A 50 -7.43 -2.91 15.72
N PHE A 51 -6.74 -2.36 16.72
CA PHE A 51 -7.08 -2.56 18.12
C PHE A 51 -8.49 -2.05 18.46
N ALA A 52 -8.87 -0.88 17.95
CA ALA A 52 -10.22 -0.34 18.12
C ALA A 52 -11.28 -1.25 17.49
N ALA A 53 -11.05 -1.75 16.27
CA ALA A 53 -11.96 -2.70 15.61
C ALA A 53 -12.07 -4.01 16.42
N ARG A 54 -10.96 -4.53 16.96
CA ARG A 54 -10.94 -5.71 17.82
C ARG A 54 -11.71 -5.49 19.13
N ALA A 55 -11.51 -4.34 19.78
CA ALA A 55 -12.23 -3.96 21.00
C ALA A 55 -13.74 -3.80 20.75
N ALA A 56 -14.11 -3.35 19.55
CA ALA A 56 -15.51 -3.29 19.09
C ALA A 56 -16.11 -4.64 18.65
N GLY A 57 -15.36 -5.75 18.80
CA GLY A 57 -15.84 -7.11 18.53
C GLY A 57 -15.65 -7.61 17.09
N VAL A 58 -14.92 -6.90 16.23
CA VAL A 58 -14.62 -7.38 14.87
C VAL A 58 -13.62 -8.52 14.92
N GLU A 59 -14.00 -9.72 14.47
CA GLU A 59 -13.16 -10.92 14.50
C GLU A 59 -11.86 -10.80 13.67
N ARG A 60 -10.78 -11.49 14.10
CA ARG A 60 -9.48 -11.51 13.39
C ARG A 60 -9.60 -11.98 11.95
N GLY A 61 -10.45 -12.97 11.68
CA GLY A 61 -10.70 -13.47 10.32
C GLY A 61 -11.27 -12.41 9.39
N MET A 62 -12.19 -11.58 9.88
CA MET A 62 -12.75 -10.45 9.12
C MET A 62 -11.69 -9.40 8.80
N LEU A 63 -10.77 -9.14 9.73
CA LEU A 63 -9.63 -8.24 9.56
C LEU A 63 -8.51 -8.83 8.69
N GLY A 64 -8.53 -10.13 8.40
CA GLY A 64 -7.47 -10.80 7.62
C GLY A 64 -6.19 -11.01 8.42
N LEU A 65 -6.33 -11.06 9.75
CA LEU A 65 -5.25 -11.19 10.74
C LEU A 65 -5.33 -12.54 11.48
N ASP A 66 -6.02 -13.52 10.91
CA ASP A 66 -6.06 -14.88 11.45
C ASP A 66 -4.76 -15.62 11.10
N PRO A 67 -3.98 -16.11 12.09
CA PRO A 67 -2.73 -16.82 11.85
C PRO A 67 -2.88 -18.04 10.93
N ARG A 68 -4.07 -18.67 10.88
CA ARG A 68 -4.36 -19.83 10.02
C ARG A 68 -4.18 -19.54 8.53
N HIS A 69 -4.25 -18.28 8.13
CA HIS A 69 -4.10 -17.85 6.74
C HIS A 69 -2.72 -17.28 6.41
N LEU A 70 -1.73 -17.31 7.31
CA LEU A 70 -0.40 -16.73 7.05
C LEU A 70 0.32 -17.41 5.87
N VAL A 71 0.31 -18.74 5.81
CA VAL A 71 0.95 -19.49 4.71
C VAL A 71 0.25 -19.19 3.38
N SER A 72 -1.08 -19.19 3.36
CA SER A 72 -1.87 -18.80 2.19
C SER A 72 -1.57 -17.36 1.77
N GLY A 73 -1.49 -16.45 2.76
CA GLY A 73 -1.10 -15.05 2.61
C GLY A 73 0.25 -14.89 1.92
N ALA A 74 1.27 -15.57 2.43
CA ALA A 74 2.62 -15.55 1.87
C ALA A 74 2.65 -16.11 0.44
N ARG A 75 2.00 -17.26 0.19
CA ARG A 75 1.97 -17.89 -1.15
C ARG A 75 1.33 -16.98 -2.20
N TRP A 76 0.13 -16.46 -1.92
CA TRP A 76 -0.57 -15.56 -2.83
C TRP A 76 0.15 -14.21 -2.97
N GLY A 77 0.70 -13.69 -1.88
CA GLY A 77 1.44 -12.43 -1.87
C GLY A 77 2.73 -12.51 -2.69
N LEU A 78 3.55 -13.54 -2.49
CA LEU A 78 4.77 -13.75 -3.27
C LEU A 78 4.47 -13.99 -4.75
N ALA A 79 3.45 -14.79 -5.06
CA ALA A 79 3.02 -15.01 -6.44
C ALA A 79 2.57 -13.69 -7.12
N ALA A 80 1.83 -12.84 -6.41
CA ALA A 80 1.42 -11.54 -6.92
C ALA A 80 2.60 -10.57 -7.05
N ALA A 81 3.51 -10.55 -6.06
CA ALA A 81 4.70 -9.71 -6.04
C ALA A 81 5.69 -10.02 -7.19
N ALA A 82 5.72 -11.26 -7.67
CA ALA A 82 6.56 -11.63 -8.81
C ALA A 82 6.24 -10.82 -10.09
N VAL A 83 4.99 -10.37 -10.26
CA VAL A 83 4.56 -9.62 -11.46
C VAL A 83 5.24 -8.25 -11.56
N PRO A 84 5.09 -7.32 -10.59
CA PRO A 84 5.77 -6.02 -10.66
C PRO A 84 7.30 -6.17 -10.61
N LEU A 85 7.84 -7.14 -9.86
CA LEU A 85 9.29 -7.38 -9.84
C LEU A 85 9.83 -7.81 -11.22
N ALA A 86 9.13 -8.70 -11.91
CA ALA A 86 9.48 -9.07 -13.28
C ALA A 86 9.34 -7.89 -14.25
N ALA A 87 8.33 -7.03 -14.08
CA ALA A 87 8.18 -5.82 -14.87
C ALA A 87 9.36 -4.85 -14.66
N TYR A 88 9.77 -4.61 -13.42
CA TYR A 88 10.94 -3.78 -13.11
C TYR A 88 12.24 -4.37 -13.69
N ALA A 89 12.44 -5.68 -13.57
CA ALA A 89 13.58 -6.36 -14.18
C ALA A 89 13.58 -6.19 -15.72
N GLY A 90 12.42 -6.33 -16.35
CA GLY A 90 12.26 -6.08 -17.79
C GLY A 90 12.55 -4.63 -18.19
N MET A 91 12.08 -3.66 -17.39
CA MET A 91 12.38 -2.23 -17.62
C MET A 91 13.88 -1.95 -17.51
N LEU A 92 14.57 -2.56 -16.54
CA LEU A 92 16.02 -2.42 -16.37
C LEU A 92 16.82 -3.05 -17.51
N ALA A 93 16.32 -4.14 -18.11
CA ALA A 93 16.98 -4.87 -19.18
C ALA A 93 16.82 -4.21 -20.57
N VAL A 94 15.79 -3.38 -20.77
CA VAL A 94 15.52 -2.73 -22.06
C VAL A 94 16.01 -1.27 -22.02
N PRO A 95 17.03 -0.87 -22.81
CA PRO A 95 17.64 0.45 -22.71
C PRO A 95 16.68 1.64 -22.81
N SER A 96 15.70 1.57 -23.72
CA SER A 96 14.70 2.62 -23.89
C SER A 96 13.73 2.75 -22.71
N LEU A 97 13.48 1.66 -21.97
CA LEU A 97 12.68 1.67 -20.75
C LEU A 97 13.52 2.07 -19.53
N ARG A 98 14.77 1.59 -19.46
CA ARG A 98 15.74 1.98 -18.44
C ARG A 98 15.98 3.49 -18.45
N ALA A 99 16.04 4.12 -19.63
CA ALA A 99 16.17 5.58 -19.75
C ALA A 99 15.07 6.35 -19.03
N ARG A 100 13.83 5.83 -19.01
CA ARG A 100 12.71 6.44 -18.27
C ARG A 100 12.93 6.39 -16.76
N LEU A 101 13.48 5.28 -16.26
CA LEU A 101 13.85 5.14 -14.84
C LEU A 101 15.03 6.06 -14.46
N VAL A 102 15.97 6.28 -15.37
CA VAL A 102 17.10 7.21 -15.16
C VAL A 102 16.62 8.64 -15.02
N ASP A 103 15.66 9.06 -15.85
CA ASP A 103 15.08 10.41 -15.76
C ASP A 103 14.45 10.66 -14.38
N GLU A 104 13.81 9.64 -13.79
CA GLU A 104 13.26 9.67 -12.43
C GLU A 104 14.35 9.62 -11.35
N ALA A 105 15.47 8.93 -11.60
CA ALA A 105 16.57 8.75 -10.64
C ALA A 105 17.39 10.02 -10.37
N ARG A 106 17.22 11.09 -11.16
CA ARG A 106 18.05 12.31 -11.09
C ARG A 106 17.96 13.07 -9.77
N ALA A 107 17.00 12.75 -8.90
CA ALA A 107 16.97 13.23 -7.52
C ALA A 107 17.59 12.20 -6.58
N GLU A 108 18.85 12.41 -6.19
CA GLU A 108 19.45 11.59 -5.12
C GLU A 108 18.74 11.84 -3.78
N ARG A 109 18.50 10.75 -3.06
CA ARG A 109 17.86 10.76 -1.75
C ARG A 109 18.84 10.28 -0.70
N GLU A 110 19.28 11.18 0.19
CA GLU A 110 20.25 10.87 1.24
C GLU A 110 19.75 9.79 2.22
N ASP A 111 18.45 9.75 2.51
CA ASP A 111 17.82 8.77 3.40
C ASP A 111 17.32 7.51 2.68
N PHE A 112 17.83 7.17 1.48
CA PHE A 112 17.27 6.10 0.63
C PHE A 112 17.10 4.76 1.37
N TYR A 113 18.15 4.26 2.03
CA TYR A 113 18.10 2.95 2.72
C TYR A 113 17.15 2.94 3.92
N GLU A 114 17.11 4.03 4.68
CA GLU A 114 16.14 4.21 5.75
C GLU A 114 14.71 4.29 5.19
N TRP A 115 14.53 5.00 4.09
CA TRP A 115 13.24 5.16 3.44
C TRP A 115 12.70 3.82 2.94
N VAL A 116 13.50 3.05 2.18
CA VAL A 116 13.05 1.74 1.66
C VAL A 116 12.99 0.65 2.73
N GLY A 117 13.84 0.72 3.76
CA GLY A 117 13.93 -0.27 4.82
C GLY A 117 12.96 -0.06 5.98
N LEU A 118 12.58 1.18 6.28
CA LEU A 118 11.77 1.53 7.45
C LEU A 118 10.53 2.34 7.10
N HIS A 119 10.67 3.45 6.35
CA HIS A 119 9.53 4.32 6.09
C HIS A 119 8.48 3.66 5.19
N ILE A 120 8.89 3.02 4.08
CA ILE A 120 7.98 2.32 3.18
C ILE A 120 7.32 1.11 3.88
N PRO A 121 8.06 0.16 4.49
CA PRO A 121 7.43 -1.05 5.02
C PRO A 121 6.45 -0.76 6.17
N PHE A 122 6.79 0.16 7.07
CA PHE A 122 6.00 0.42 8.27
C PHE A 122 5.10 1.65 8.15
N GLY A 123 5.66 2.77 7.69
CA GLY A 123 4.95 4.04 7.55
C GLY A 123 3.95 4.08 6.40
N THR A 124 4.18 3.28 5.35
CA THR A 124 3.29 3.18 4.18
C THR A 124 2.58 1.84 4.14
N VAL A 125 3.29 0.74 3.86
CA VAL A 125 2.68 -0.56 3.56
C VAL A 125 1.88 -1.10 4.74
N ALA A 126 2.49 -1.24 5.92
CA ALA A 126 1.78 -1.75 7.08
C ALA A 126 0.61 -0.84 7.48
N ALA A 127 0.84 0.47 7.54
CA ALA A 127 -0.20 1.44 7.89
C ALA A 127 -1.41 1.36 6.94
N GLU A 128 -1.18 1.42 5.63
CA GLU A 128 -2.24 1.42 4.63
C GLU A 128 -2.96 0.07 4.55
N GLU A 129 -2.25 -1.06 4.58
CA GLU A 129 -2.92 -2.37 4.52
C GLU A 129 -3.75 -2.66 5.77
N LEU A 130 -3.31 -2.19 6.95
CA LEU A 130 -4.11 -2.30 8.18
C LEU A 130 -5.36 -1.40 8.15
N LEU A 131 -5.25 -0.19 7.59
CA LEU A 131 -6.40 0.71 7.46
C LEU A 131 -7.40 0.22 6.40
N PHE A 132 -6.90 -0.05 5.19
CA PHE A 132 -7.74 -0.33 4.03
C PHE A 132 -8.14 -1.81 3.94
N ARG A 133 -7.18 -2.73 3.88
CA ARG A 133 -7.46 -4.16 3.57
C ARG A 133 -7.84 -4.98 4.81
N SER A 134 -7.57 -4.46 6.00
CA SER A 134 -8.04 -5.01 7.27
C SER A 134 -9.30 -4.29 7.76
N VAL A 135 -9.17 -3.10 8.34
CA VAL A 135 -10.28 -2.45 9.05
C VAL A 135 -11.39 -2.04 8.09
N LEU A 136 -11.08 -1.31 7.02
CA LEU A 136 -12.10 -0.78 6.13
C LEU A 136 -12.81 -1.88 5.35
N THR A 137 -12.08 -2.86 4.78
CA THR A 137 -12.68 -4.05 4.16
C THR A 137 -13.62 -4.80 5.13
N ALA A 138 -13.24 -4.95 6.40
CA ALA A 138 -14.07 -5.63 7.40
C ALA A 138 -15.36 -4.87 7.75
N LEU A 139 -15.31 -3.53 7.76
CA LEU A 139 -16.43 -2.67 8.12
C LEU A 139 -17.39 -2.43 6.95
N LEU A 140 -16.87 -2.26 5.73
CA LEU A 140 -17.69 -2.09 4.53
C LEU A 140 -18.39 -3.39 4.10
N GLY A 141 -17.80 -4.53 4.45
CA GLY A 141 -18.37 -5.84 4.16
C GLY A 141 -18.32 -6.19 2.67
N PRO A 142 -18.85 -7.38 2.31
CA PRO A 142 -18.85 -7.84 0.93
C PRO A 142 -19.89 -7.10 0.07
N GLY A 143 -19.75 -7.22 -1.25
CA GLY A 143 -20.70 -6.68 -2.22
C GLY A 143 -20.16 -5.52 -3.05
N THR A 144 -20.92 -5.13 -4.07
CA THR A 144 -20.55 -4.08 -5.03
C THR A 144 -20.46 -2.71 -4.37
N ALA A 145 -21.42 -2.36 -3.51
CA ALA A 145 -21.42 -1.08 -2.80
C ALA A 145 -20.21 -0.91 -1.87
N GLY A 146 -19.91 -1.92 -1.04
CA GLY A 146 -18.74 -1.92 -0.16
C GLY A 146 -17.43 -1.85 -0.94
N SER A 147 -17.33 -2.62 -2.04
CA SER A 147 -16.14 -2.60 -2.92
C SER A 147 -15.98 -1.26 -3.63
N GLY A 148 -17.08 -0.64 -4.09
CA GLY A 148 -17.07 0.67 -4.74
C GLY A 148 -16.67 1.78 -3.77
N LEU A 149 -17.18 1.77 -2.53
CA LEU A 149 -16.80 2.73 -1.51
C LEU A 149 -15.35 2.56 -1.07
N HIS A 150 -14.87 1.32 -0.96
CA HIS A 150 -13.45 1.05 -0.67
C HIS A 150 -12.55 1.58 -1.79
N ALA A 151 -12.88 1.29 -3.06
CA ALA A 151 -12.15 1.78 -4.21
C ALA A 151 -12.13 3.32 -4.28
N ALA A 152 -13.28 3.96 -4.03
CA ALA A 152 -13.37 5.42 -3.98
C ALA A 152 -12.51 6.00 -2.85
N ALA A 153 -12.57 5.43 -1.64
CA ALA A 153 -11.78 5.90 -0.50
C ALA A 153 -10.28 5.76 -0.77
N PHE A 154 -9.83 4.62 -1.29
CA PHE A 154 -8.42 4.41 -1.61
C PHE A 154 -7.96 5.29 -2.78
N GLY A 155 -8.81 5.51 -3.79
CA GLY A 155 -8.55 6.47 -4.86
C GLY A 155 -8.34 7.89 -4.33
N LEU A 156 -9.28 8.38 -3.52
CA LEU A 156 -9.24 9.72 -2.94
C LEU A 156 -8.08 9.94 -1.96
N TRP A 157 -7.64 8.91 -1.24
CA TRP A 157 -6.43 8.95 -0.41
C TRP A 157 -5.19 9.40 -1.19
N HIS A 158 -5.13 9.10 -2.50
CA HIS A 158 -3.99 9.41 -3.35
C HIS A 158 -4.03 10.80 -4.00
N VAL A 159 -5.04 11.64 -3.71
CA VAL A 159 -5.13 13.00 -4.28
C VAL A 159 -3.94 13.87 -3.87
N GLN A 160 -3.59 13.91 -2.59
CA GLN A 160 -2.49 14.74 -2.12
C GLN A 160 -1.13 14.21 -2.62
N PRO A 161 -0.82 12.89 -2.51
CA PRO A 161 0.36 12.33 -3.14
C PRO A 161 0.49 12.63 -4.64
N ALA A 162 -0.61 12.58 -5.40
CA ALA A 162 -0.59 12.91 -6.83
C ALA A 162 -0.22 14.39 -7.08
N ARG A 163 -0.75 15.31 -6.26
CA ARG A 163 -0.42 16.73 -6.35
C ARG A 163 1.05 17.00 -6.02
N ASP A 164 1.54 16.39 -4.94
CA ASP A 164 2.92 16.56 -4.48
C ASP A 164 3.92 16.06 -5.54
N ALA A 165 3.57 14.97 -6.26
CA ALA A 165 4.36 14.42 -7.35
C ALA A 165 4.14 15.11 -8.72
N GLY A 166 3.23 16.10 -8.82
CA GLY A 166 2.89 16.74 -10.10
C GLY A 166 2.19 15.81 -11.10
N HIS A 167 1.59 14.71 -10.63
CA HIS A 167 0.89 13.73 -11.48
C HIS A 167 -0.54 14.17 -11.82
N HIS A 168 -1.10 13.60 -12.89
CA HIS A 168 -2.51 13.81 -13.25
C HIS A 168 -3.42 13.21 -12.15
N VAL A 169 -4.05 14.08 -11.36
CA VAL A 169 -4.81 13.71 -10.16
C VAL A 169 -5.93 12.72 -10.48
N LEU A 170 -6.78 13.02 -11.47
CA LEU A 170 -7.87 12.13 -11.85
C LEU A 170 -7.37 10.77 -12.32
N GLY A 171 -6.28 10.75 -13.10
CA GLY A 171 -5.66 9.51 -13.58
C GLY A 171 -5.15 8.67 -12.42
N THR A 172 -4.49 9.30 -11.45
CA THR A 172 -4.00 8.62 -10.25
C THR A 172 -5.15 8.05 -9.43
N VAL A 173 -6.19 8.83 -9.15
CA VAL A 173 -7.39 8.39 -8.39
C VAL A 173 -8.06 7.19 -9.05
N LEU A 174 -8.20 7.20 -10.38
CA LEU A 174 -8.81 6.09 -11.12
C LEU A 174 -7.95 4.83 -11.06
N VAL A 175 -6.64 4.95 -11.32
CA VAL A 175 -5.70 3.82 -11.30
C VAL A 175 -5.60 3.21 -9.91
N THR A 176 -5.46 4.04 -8.86
CA THR A 176 -5.37 3.54 -7.48
C THR A 176 -6.71 2.99 -7.00
N GLY A 177 -7.83 3.62 -7.35
CA GLY A 177 -9.16 3.05 -7.09
C GLY A 177 -9.35 1.66 -7.71
N LEU A 178 -8.91 1.46 -8.95
CA LEU A 178 -8.91 0.14 -9.60
C LEU A 178 -7.95 -0.85 -8.94
N SER A 179 -6.77 -0.39 -8.50
CA SER A 179 -5.82 -1.26 -7.80
C SER A 179 -6.39 -1.74 -6.46
N ALA A 180 -7.20 -0.94 -5.77
CA ALA A 180 -7.90 -1.36 -4.56
C ALA A 180 -8.73 -2.63 -4.80
N VAL A 181 -9.41 -2.75 -5.94
CA VAL A 181 -10.20 -3.95 -6.31
C VAL A 181 -9.31 -5.19 -6.42
N VAL A 182 -8.12 -5.06 -7.03
CA VAL A 182 -7.14 -6.14 -7.18
C VAL A 182 -6.62 -6.58 -5.81
N PHE A 183 -6.23 -5.63 -4.97
CA PHE A 183 -5.70 -5.88 -3.63
C PHE A 183 -6.75 -6.53 -2.72
N ASP A 184 -8.00 -6.05 -2.78
CA ASP A 184 -9.11 -6.63 -2.04
C ASP A 184 -9.41 -8.06 -2.49
N ARG A 185 -9.35 -8.32 -3.80
CA ARG A 185 -9.50 -9.68 -4.32
C ARG A 185 -8.37 -10.58 -3.82
N LEU A 186 -7.14 -10.09 -3.81
CA LEU A 186 -5.99 -10.82 -3.28
C LEU A 186 -6.17 -11.14 -1.78
N ARG A 187 -6.57 -10.14 -0.97
CA ARG A 187 -6.89 -10.32 0.47
C ARG A 187 -7.99 -11.36 0.69
N ARG A 188 -9.06 -11.34 -0.12
CA ARG A 188 -10.18 -12.28 0.01
C ARG A 188 -9.79 -13.69 -0.41
N ARG A 189 -8.99 -13.83 -1.48
CA ARG A 189 -8.51 -15.13 -1.97
C ARG A 189 -7.52 -15.78 -1.01
N SER A 190 -6.63 -14.99 -0.42
CA SER A 190 -5.63 -15.50 0.53
C SER A 190 -6.19 -15.71 1.93
N GLY A 191 -7.20 -14.92 2.32
CA GLY A 191 -7.71 -14.84 3.69
C GLY A 191 -6.86 -13.93 4.59
N SER A 192 -5.79 -13.32 4.09
CA SER A 192 -4.80 -12.60 4.89
C SER A 192 -4.39 -11.26 4.26
N VAL A 193 -4.20 -10.23 5.11
CA VAL A 193 -3.61 -8.94 4.70
C VAL A 193 -2.12 -9.03 4.36
N LEU A 194 -1.45 -10.13 4.73
CA LEU A 194 -0.06 -10.35 4.32
C LEU A 194 0.08 -10.42 2.79
N ALA A 195 -0.91 -10.98 2.09
CA ALA A 195 -0.85 -11.11 0.64
C ALA A 195 -0.81 -9.74 -0.08
N PRO A 196 -1.76 -8.82 0.14
CA PRO A 196 -1.65 -7.48 -0.44
C PRO A 196 -0.46 -6.69 0.10
N ALA A 197 -0.05 -6.86 1.37
CA ALA A 197 1.14 -6.20 1.90
C ALA A 197 2.43 -6.56 1.16
N LEU A 198 2.62 -7.84 0.79
CA LEU A 198 3.78 -8.27 0.01
C LEU A 198 3.75 -7.70 -1.42
N LEU A 199 2.59 -7.68 -2.07
CA LEU A 199 2.42 -7.03 -3.37
C LEU A 199 2.70 -5.52 -3.28
N HIS A 200 2.18 -4.87 -2.24
CA HIS A 200 2.36 -3.45 -1.99
C HIS A 200 3.85 -3.10 -1.78
N LEU A 201 4.53 -3.92 -0.99
CA LEU A 201 5.96 -3.77 -0.73
C LEU A 201 6.77 -3.93 -2.03
N ALA A 202 6.42 -4.93 -2.85
CA ALA A 202 7.08 -5.16 -4.13
C ALA A 202 6.92 -3.98 -5.10
N LEU A 203 5.74 -3.34 -5.15
CA LEU A 203 5.51 -2.14 -5.95
C LEU A 203 6.35 -0.94 -5.46
N ASN A 204 6.31 -0.65 -4.15
CA ASN A 204 7.00 0.53 -3.63
C ASN A 204 8.51 0.34 -3.54
N VAL A 205 8.96 -0.68 -2.79
CA VAL A 205 10.40 -0.94 -2.61
C VAL A 205 11.03 -1.40 -3.92
N GLY A 206 10.37 -2.29 -4.66
CA GLY A 206 10.88 -2.74 -5.96
C GLY A 206 11.01 -1.60 -6.96
N GLY A 207 10.02 -0.69 -7.02
CA GLY A 207 10.10 0.51 -7.86
C GLY A 207 11.23 1.45 -7.45
N ALA A 208 11.34 1.77 -6.16
CA ALA A 208 12.41 2.61 -5.63
C ALA A 208 13.82 2.02 -5.92
N VAL A 209 13.98 0.72 -5.72
CA VAL A 209 15.23 0.00 -6.01
C VAL A 209 15.50 -0.01 -7.51
N ALA A 210 14.49 -0.24 -8.36
CA ALA A 210 14.67 -0.23 -9.81
C ALA A 210 15.13 1.14 -10.31
N VAL A 211 14.54 2.24 -9.83
CA VAL A 211 14.98 3.61 -10.14
C VAL A 211 16.44 3.82 -9.71
N ARG A 212 16.81 3.43 -8.48
CA ARG A 212 18.19 3.56 -8.00
C ARG A 212 19.18 2.75 -8.83
N LEU A 213 18.86 1.50 -9.18
CA LEU A 213 19.71 0.63 -10.01
C LEU A 213 19.85 1.14 -11.44
N ALA A 214 18.81 1.79 -11.99
CA ALA A 214 18.86 2.37 -13.32
C ALA A 214 19.89 3.51 -13.41
N GLY A 215 20.01 4.30 -12.33
CA GLY A 215 20.94 5.44 -12.24
C GLY A 215 22.38 5.10 -11.87
N LEU A 216 22.70 3.84 -11.53
CA LEU A 216 24.09 3.44 -11.31
C LEU A 216 24.89 3.47 -12.63
N PRO A 217 26.16 3.93 -12.60
CA PRO A 217 27.04 3.83 -13.77
C PRO A 217 27.16 2.37 -14.21
N ALA A 218 27.17 2.09 -15.51
CA ALA A 218 27.56 0.78 -15.99
C ALA A 218 29.04 0.55 -15.63
N GLU A 219 29.37 -0.60 -15.04
CA GLU A 219 30.74 -0.93 -14.58
C GLU A 219 31.80 -0.83 -15.71
N ASP A 220 31.38 -0.85 -16.97
CA ASP A 220 32.26 -0.75 -18.15
C ASP A 220 32.90 0.64 -18.37
N ASP A 221 32.30 1.73 -17.87
CA ASP A 221 32.79 3.10 -18.15
C ASP A 221 34.01 3.47 -17.26
N ASP A 222 34.23 2.72 -16.19
CA ASP A 222 35.28 2.97 -15.19
C ASP A 222 36.59 2.23 -15.53
N ALA A 223 36.53 1.23 -16.42
CA ALA A 223 37.70 0.58 -17.00
C ALA A 223 38.30 1.39 -18.17
N ALA A 224 37.46 2.00 -19.01
CA ALA A 224 37.88 2.81 -20.15
C ALA A 224 38.44 4.20 -19.76
N ARG A 225 38.08 4.74 -18.59
CA ARG A 225 38.63 6.01 -18.07
C ARG A 225 39.97 5.85 -17.34
N ARG A 226 40.41 4.62 -17.09
CA ARG A 226 41.66 4.28 -16.37
C ARG A 226 42.77 3.75 -17.30
N SER A 227 42.54 3.71 -18.60
CA SER A 227 43.52 3.38 -19.65
C SER A 227 43.89 4.62 -20.47
#